data_AF-B0JK41-F1
#
_entry.id   AF-B0JK41-F1
#
_cell.length_a   1.000
_cell.length_b   1.000
_cell.length_c   1.000
_cell.angle_alpha   90.00
_cell.angle_beta   90.00
_cell.angle_gamma   90.00
#
_symmetry.space_group_name_H-M   'P 1'
#
loop_
_entity.id
_entity.type
_entity.pdbx_description
1 polymer ?
#
loop_
_entity_poly.entity_id
_entity_poly.type
_entity_poly.pdbx_seq_one_letter_code
_entity_poly.pdbx_strand_id
1 'polypeptide(L)' 'MKLLDVVALLEDLPQLGLYRGQVGTIVEVYEPNVFEVEFSDTSGLAYAIEILQENQLMLLHHSPLESPKLTAK' A
#
# COMPACT_ATOMS: atom_id res chain seq x y z
N MET A 1 5.46 0.55 6.90
CA MET A 1 5.55 0.52 5.42
C MET A 1 6.75 1.37 4.99
N LYS A 2 7.32 1.11 3.81
CA LYS A 2 8.50 1.81 3.27
C LYS A 2 8.41 1.95 1.74
N LEU A 3 9.35 2.69 1.16
CA LEU A 3 9.51 2.82 -0.29
C LEU A 3 9.52 1.44 -0.98
N LEU A 4 8.75 1.34 -2.07
CA LEU A 4 8.50 0.13 -2.88
C LEU A 4 7.71 -0.99 -2.19
N ASP A 5 7.18 -0.79 -0.98
CA ASP A 5 6.20 -1.74 -0.44
C ASP A 5 4.91 -1.71 -1.30
N VAL A 6 4.36 -2.90 -1.55
CA VAL A 6 3.07 -3.07 -2.22
C VAL A 6 1.96 -3.01 -1.17
N VAL A 7 0.93 -2.21 -1.42
CA VAL A 7 -0.16 -1.94 -0.49
C VAL A 7 -1.52 -2.13 -1.16
N ALA A 8 -2.56 -2.34 -0.36
CA ALA A 8 -3.94 -2.26 -0.79
C ALA A 8 -4.65 -1.05 -0.16
N LEU A 9 -5.46 -0.35 -0.95
CA LEU A 9 -6.33 0.71 -0.45
C LEU A 9 -7.47 0.10 0.39
N LEU A 10 -7.78 0.70 1.54
CA LEU A 10 -8.78 0.20 2.49
C LEU A 10 -10.13 0.92 2.43
N GLU A 11 -10.31 1.91 1.58
CA GLU A 11 -11.56 2.65 1.45
C GLU A 11 -11.85 3.05 0.00
N ASP A 12 -13.09 3.44 -0.27
CA ASP A 12 -13.47 3.96 -1.57
C ASP A 12 -13.21 5.46 -1.65
N LEU A 13 -12.48 5.88 -2.67
CA LEU A 13 -12.18 7.27 -3.02
C LEU A 13 -12.65 7.54 -4.46
N PRO A 14 -13.97 7.48 -4.72
CA PRO A 14 -14.52 7.52 -6.08
C PRO A 14 -14.17 8.81 -6.84
N GLN A 15 -13.92 9.91 -6.13
CA GLN A 15 -13.45 11.17 -6.72
C GLN A 15 -12.05 11.06 -7.35
N LEU A 16 -11.26 10.07 -6.95
CA LEU A 16 -9.93 9.75 -7.51
C LEU A 16 -9.99 8.54 -8.46
N GLY A 17 -11.19 7.98 -8.72
CA GLY A 17 -11.34 6.71 -9.43
C GLY A 17 -10.78 5.51 -8.67
N LEU A 18 -10.57 5.67 -7.36
CA LEU A 18 -9.99 4.65 -6.50
C LEU A 18 -11.06 3.97 -5.62
N TYR A 19 -10.92 2.67 -5.42
CA TYR A 19 -11.84 1.81 -4.69
C TYR A 19 -11.06 0.85 -3.80
N ARG A 20 -11.67 0.48 -2.67
CA ARG A 20 -11.10 -0.45 -1.71
C ARG A 20 -10.65 -1.74 -2.39
N GLY A 21 -9.44 -2.18 -2.06
CA GLY A 21 -8.82 -3.40 -2.58
C GLY A 21 -7.92 -3.19 -3.79
N GLN A 22 -7.88 -1.99 -4.39
CA GLN A 22 -6.89 -1.69 -5.42
C GLN A 22 -5.48 -1.74 -4.87
N VAL A 23 -4.59 -2.29 -5.70
CA VAL A 23 -3.17 -2.50 -5.39
C VAL A 23 -2.38 -1.29 -5.85
N GLY A 24 -1.55 -0.77 -4.95
CA GLY A 24 -0.64 0.33 -5.21
C GLY A 24 0.78 0.03 -4.71
N THR A 25 1.73 0.86 -5.10
CA THR A 25 3.13 0.80 -4.67
C THR A 25 3.51 2.13 -4.05
N ILE A 26 4.17 2.10 -2.89
CA ILE A 26 4.69 3.32 -2.27
C ILE A 26 5.87 3.84 -3.09
N VAL A 27 5.74 5.06 -3.62
CA VAL A 27 6.76 5.73 -4.45
C VAL A 27 7.48 6.86 -3.73
N GLU A 28 6.96 7.34 -2.59
CA GLU A 28 7.65 8.30 -1.70
C GLU A 28 7.14 8.16 -0.24
N VAL A 29 7.99 8.50 0.74
CA VAL A 29 7.66 8.54 2.17
C VAL A 29 7.91 9.95 2.70
N TYR A 30 6.85 10.69 3.01
CA TYR A 30 6.96 12.10 3.41
C TYR A 30 7.19 12.30 4.91
N GLU A 31 6.18 11.94 5.69
CA GLU A 31 6.11 12.10 7.13
C GLU A 31 5.83 10.74 7.76
N PRO A 32 5.97 10.58 9.09
CA PRO A 32 5.48 9.39 9.76
C PRO A 32 4.04 9.10 9.32
N ASN A 33 3.83 7.91 8.76
CA ASN A 33 2.52 7.38 8.37
C ASN A 33 1.86 8.09 7.16
N VAL A 34 2.60 8.86 6.36
CA VAL A 34 2.12 9.49 5.12
C VAL A 34 2.96 9.02 3.93
N PHE A 35 2.30 8.51 2.90
CA PHE A 35 2.93 7.86 1.76
C PHE A 35 2.37 8.37 0.44
N GLU A 36 3.21 8.58 -0.56
CA GLU A 36 2.76 8.70 -1.95
C GLU A 36 2.63 7.30 -2.55
N VAL A 37 1.48 6.98 -3.12
CA VAL A 37 1.17 5.65 -3.66
C VAL A 37 0.79 5.77 -5.13
N GLU A 38 1.53 5.08 -5.98
CA GLU A 38 1.18 4.89 -7.39
C GLU A 38 0.28 3.67 -7.54
N PHE A 39 -0.83 3.85 -8.25
CA PHE A 39 -1.73 2.78 -8.69
C PHE A 39 -1.59 2.59 -10.19
N SER A 40 -1.22 1.37 -10.58
CA SER A 40 -0.96 0.99 -11.96
C SER A 40 -1.86 -0.16 -12.40
N ASP A 41 -2.26 -0.16 -13.67
CA ASP A 41 -3.05 -1.24 -14.23
C ASP A 41 -2.18 -2.48 -14.51
N THR A 42 -2.78 -3.55 -15.05
CA THR A 42 -2.05 -4.80 -15.33
C THR A 42 -1.03 -4.69 -16.46
N SER A 43 -1.02 -3.59 -17.22
CA SER A 43 0.00 -3.28 -18.23
C SER A 43 1.18 -2.49 -17.64
N GLY A 44 1.09 -2.05 -16.37
CA GLY A 44 2.09 -1.23 -15.71
C GLY A 44 1.91 0.27 -15.96
N LEU A 45 0.77 0.70 -16.49
CA LEU A 45 0.46 2.11 -16.68
C LEU A 45 -0.16 2.69 -15.41
N ALA A 46 0.48 3.71 -14.85
CA ALA A 46 -0.06 4.47 -13.73
C ALA A 46 -1.34 5.21 -14.14
N TYR A 47 -2.40 5.04 -13.36
CA TYR A 47 -3.67 5.74 -13.54
C TYR A 47 -4.03 6.66 -12.37
N ALA A 48 -3.36 6.52 -11.21
CA ALA A 48 -3.46 7.44 -10.09
C ALA A 48 -2.14 7.46 -9.29
N ILE A 49 -1.80 8.62 -8.73
CA ILE A 49 -0.70 8.80 -7.79
C ILE A 49 -1.22 9.73 -6.69
N GLU A 50 -1.34 9.20 -5.47
CA GLU A 50 -2.05 9.90 -4.40
C GLU A 50 -1.28 9.85 -3.08
N ILE A 51 -1.38 10.93 -2.29
CA ILE A 51 -0.83 11.00 -0.94
C ILE A 51 -1.87 10.43 0.04
N LEU A 52 -1.53 9.32 0.68
CA LEU A 52 -2.41 8.55 1.54
C LEU A 52 -1.79 8.35 2.94
N GLN A 53 -2.67 8.27 3.93
CA GLN A 53 -2.34 7.98 5.32
C GLN A 53 -2.21 6.47 5.55
N GLU A 54 -1.42 6.06 6.55
CA GLU A 54 -1.22 4.65 6.93
C GLU A 54 -2.53 3.90 7.15
N ASN A 55 -3.52 4.54 7.77
CA ASN A 55 -4.82 3.92 8.06
C ASN A 55 -5.68 3.64 6.80
N GLN A 56 -5.34 4.25 5.66
CA GLN A 56 -5.98 3.99 4.37
C GLN A 56 -5.33 2.80 3.65
N LEU A 57 -4.22 2.28 4.15
CA LEU A 57 -3.38 1.31 3.45
C LEU A 57 -3.19 0.01 4.26
N MET A 58 -3.07 -1.09 3.53
CA MET A 58 -2.67 -2.38 4.08
C MET A 58 -1.44 -2.89 3.36
N LEU A 59 -0.34 -3.13 4.08
CA LEU A 59 0.84 -3.80 3.52
C LEU A 59 0.46 -5.21 3.03
N LEU A 60 0.80 -5.51 1.78
CA LEU A 60 0.56 -6.82 1.17
C LEU A 60 1.79 -7.72 1.31
N HIS A 61 1.54 -8.99 1.64
CA HIS A 61 2.55 -10.03 1.71
C HIS A 61 2.27 -11.08 0.63
N HIS A 62 3.25 -11.33 -0.24
CA HIS A 62 3.12 -12.31 -1.34
C HIS A 62 3.53 -13.73 -0.93
N SER A 63 4.00 -13.91 0.29
CA SER A 63 4.38 -15.19 0.87
C SER A 63 3.92 -15.27 2.33
N PRO A 64 3.78 -16.49 2.90
CA PRO A 64 3.52 -16.65 4.32
C PRO A 64 4.60 -15.94 5.15
N LEU A 65 4.15 -15.21 6.17
CA LEU A 65 5.07 -14.65 7.15
C LEU A 65 5.66 -15.79 7.99
N GLU A 66 6.98 -15.76 8.19
CA GLU A 66 7.58 -16.65 9.18
C GLU A 66 6.91 -16.40 10.53
N SER A 67 6.44 -17.47 11.17
CA SER A 67 5.88 -17.36 12.51
C SER A 67 6.94 -16.75 13.43
N PRO A 68 6.60 -15.75 14.26
CA PRO A 68 7.55 -15.22 15.22
C PRO A 68 8.03 -16.41 16.05
N LYS A 69 9.33 -16.73 15.98
CA LYS A 69 9.93 -17.78 16.80
C LYS A 69 9.56 -17.44 18.24
N LEU A 70 8.70 -18.27 18.84
CA LEU A 70 8.36 -18.17 20.25
C LEU A 70 9.68 -18.41 21.00
N THR A 71 10.37 -17.34 21.36
CA THR A 71 11.54 -17.40 22.22
C THR A 71 11.03 -17.72 23.62
N ALA A 72 10.75 -19.01 23.85
CA ALA A 72 10.61 -19.55 25.18
C ALA A 72 11.96 -19.34 25.89
N LYS A 73 11.97 -18.41 26.85
CA LYS A 73 12.98 -18.36 27.90
C LYS A 73 12.73 -19.48 28.90
#